data_AF-A0A3B8Q444-F1
#
_entry.id   AF-A0A3B8Q444-F1
#
_cell.length_a   1.000
_cell.length_b   1.000
_cell.length_c   1.000
_cell.angle_alpha   90.00
_cell.angle_beta   90.00
_cell.angle_gamma   90.00
#
_symmetry.space_group_name_H-M   'P 1'
#
loop_
_entity.id
_entity.type
_entity.pdbx_description
1 polymer ?
#
loop_
_entity_poly.entity_id
_entity_poly.type
_entity_poly.pdbx_seq_one_letter_code
_entity_poly.pdbx_strand_id
1 'polypeptide(L)' 'MKTLRITVTTIPRGFGTVRRFGQAALVSDRLGRWQLLGGNRPDRLKAREWVSLFCHEALVDTLS' A
#
# COMPACT_ATOMS: atom_id res chain seq x y z
N MET A 1 11.80 21.65 -14.21
CA MET A 1 11.49 20.31 -13.66
C MET A 1 10.25 20.44 -12.78
N LYS A 2 9.11 19.84 -13.17
CA LYS A 2 7.90 19.85 -12.34
C LYS A 2 7.96 18.68 -11.36
N THR A 3 8.19 18.95 -10.09
CA THR A 3 8.10 17.96 -9.02
C THR A 3 6.64 17.62 -8.80
N LEU A 4 6.15 16.52 -9.41
CA LEU A 4 4.85 15.95 -9.06
C LEU A 4 4.97 15.32 -7.67
N ARG A 5 4.54 16.05 -6.63
CA ARG A 5 4.20 15.46 -5.34
C ARG A 5 2.90 14.68 -5.51
N ILE A 6 3.01 13.38 -5.73
CA ILE A 6 1.84 12.49 -5.65
C ILE A 6 1.48 12.37 -4.18
N THR A 7 0.52 13.19 -3.77
CA THR A 7 -0.12 13.14 -2.47
C THR A 7 -0.74 11.76 -2.32
N VAL A 8 -0.32 11.05 -1.27
CA VAL A 8 -0.88 9.77 -0.87
C VAL A 8 -2.40 9.87 -0.83
N THR A 9 -3.03 8.99 -1.59
CA THR A 9 -4.46 8.70 -1.55
C THR A 9 -4.85 8.52 -0.08
N THR A 10 -5.77 9.34 0.40
CA THR A 10 -6.20 9.46 1.79
C THR A 10 -6.28 8.10 2.47
N ILE A 11 -5.47 7.87 3.51
CA ILE A 11 -5.54 6.61 4.26
C ILE A 11 -6.94 6.53 4.90
N PRO A 12 -7.72 5.47 4.66
CA PRO A 12 -9.05 5.34 5.23
C PRO A 12 -8.98 5.40 6.76
N ARG A 13 -10.01 5.99 7.39
CA ARG A 13 -10.08 6.04 8.85
C ARG A 13 -10.03 4.63 9.44
N GLY A 14 -9.21 4.45 10.47
CA GLY A 14 -8.99 3.15 11.12
C GLY A 14 -7.87 2.31 10.51
N PHE A 15 -7.29 2.73 9.38
CA PHE A 15 -6.10 2.09 8.80
C PHE A 15 -4.83 2.83 9.20
N GLY A 16 -3.80 2.06 9.55
CA GLY A 16 -2.43 2.53 9.78
C GLY A 16 -1.53 2.15 8.60
N THR A 17 -0.54 2.99 8.30
CA THR A 17 0.50 2.64 7.32
C THR A 17 1.46 1.62 7.92
N VAL A 18 1.60 0.49 7.25
CA VAL A 18 2.60 -0.54 7.59
C VAL A 18 3.90 -0.26 6.85
N ARG A 19 3.82 -0.01 5.53
CA ARG A 19 5.00 0.25 4.70
C ARG A 19 4.66 1.06 3.45
N ARG A 20 5.66 1.74 2.88
CA ARG A 20 5.53 2.50 1.63
C ARG A 20 6.49 1.97 0.57
N PHE A 21 6.03 2.02 -0.68
CA PHE A 21 6.75 1.57 -1.87
C PHE A 21 6.63 2.67 -2.93
N GLY A 22 7.55 3.63 -2.94
CA GLY A 22 7.42 4.81 -3.80
C GLY A 22 6.11 5.57 -3.49
N GLN A 23 5.20 5.56 -4.46
CA GLN A 23 3.88 6.21 -4.34
C GLN A 23 2.77 5.28 -3.86
N ALA A 24 3.04 3.99 -3.65
CA ALA A 24 2.13 3.06 -3.00
C ALA A 24 2.32 3.05 -1.47
N ALA A 25 1.24 2.79 -0.75
CA ALA A 25 1.24 2.54 0.69
C ALA A 25 0.48 1.25 0.99
N LEU A 26 1.12 0.34 1.71
CA LEU A 26 0.47 -0.81 2.30
C LEU A 26 -0.04 -0.40 3.68
N VAL A 27 -1.35 -0.52 3.88
CA VAL A 27 -2.04 -0.14 5.10
C VAL A 27 -2.79 -1.33 5.68
N SER A 28 -2.95 -1.36 7.00
CA SER A 28 -3.77 -2.35 7.69
C SER A 28 -4.61 -1.70 8.78
N ASP A 29 -5.77 -2.30 9.08
CA ASP A 29 -6.60 -1.90 10.20
C ASP A 29 -6.49 -2.86 11.39
N ARG A 30 -7.18 -2.53 12.50
CA ARG A 30 -7.20 -3.37 13.70
C ARG A 30 -7.95 -4.71 13.52
N LEU A 31 -8.70 -4.86 12.43
CA LEU A 31 -9.42 -6.10 12.11
C LEU A 31 -8.59 -7.02 11.21
N GLY A 32 -7.33 -6.65 10.92
CA GLY A 32 -6.42 -7.44 10.08
C GLY A 32 -6.71 -7.32 8.59
N ARG A 33 -7.49 -6.31 8.15
CA ARG A 33 -7.72 -6.05 6.73
C ARG A 33 -6.53 -5.29 6.15
N TRP A 34 -6.00 -5.77 5.03
CA TRP A 34 -4.86 -5.16 4.34
C TRP A 34 -5.29 -4.53 3.02
N GLN A 35 -4.78 -3.33 2.75
CA GLN A 35 -5.05 -2.63 1.49
C GLN A 35 -3.77 -2.02 0.94
N LEU A 36 -3.65 -2.07 -0.39
CA LEU A 36 -2.61 -1.37 -1.13
C LEU A 36 -3.18 -0.13 -1.81
N LEU A 37 -2.76 1.04 -1.35
CA LEU A 37 -3.27 2.33 -1.81
C LEU A 37 -2.26 3.03 -2.72
N GLY A 38 -2.74 3.57 -3.83
CA GLY A 38 -1.94 4.40 -4.73
C GLY A 38 -0.81 3.64 -5.43
N GLY A 39 0.14 4.42 -5.95
CA GLY A 39 1.30 3.93 -6.68
C GLY A 39 1.00 3.46 -8.10
N ASN A 40 2.06 3.51 -8.91
CA ASN A 40 2.08 2.97 -10.26
C ASN A 40 2.29 1.44 -10.23
N ARG A 41 2.22 0.80 -11.41
CA ARG A 41 2.38 -0.65 -11.53
C ARG A 41 3.69 -1.17 -10.89
N PRO A 42 4.87 -0.56 -11.12
CA PRO A 42 6.11 -0.93 -10.43
C PRO A 42 6.05 -0.86 -8.89
N ASP A 43 5.49 0.23 -8.34
CA ASP A 43 5.35 0.42 -6.90
C ASP A 43 4.45 -0.67 -6.28
N ARG A 44 3.34 -0.98 -6.97
CA ARG A 44 2.42 -2.03 -6.55
C ARG A 44 3.04 -3.42 -6.63
N LEU A 45 3.88 -3.68 -7.64
CA LEU A 45 4.59 -4.95 -7.77
C LEU A 45 5.55 -5.17 -6.59
N LYS A 46 6.38 -4.16 -6.25
CA LYS A 46 7.28 -4.21 -5.09
C LYS A 46 6.53 -4.47 -3.78
N ALA A 47 5.36 -3.85 -3.63
CA ALA A 47 4.52 -4.07 -2.46
C ALA A 47 4.04 -5.53 -2.37
N ARG A 48 3.59 -6.12 -3.48
CA ARG A 48 3.15 -7.52 -3.54
C ARG A 48 4.29 -8.49 -3.28
N GLU A 49 5.45 -8.26 -3.87
CA GLU A 49 6.66 -9.07 -3.62
C GLU A 49 7.03 -9.06 -2.13
N TRP A 50 7.00 -7.88 -1.50
CA TRP A 50 7.26 -7.78 -0.07
C TRP A 50 6.21 -8.52 0.76
N VAL A 51 4.93 -8.39 0.44
CA VAL A 51 3.85 -9.13 1.13
C VAL A 51 4.07 -10.64 1.01
N SER A 52 4.41 -11.15 -0.18
CA SER A 52 4.70 -12.58 -0.37
C SER A 52 5.89 -13.07 0.47
N LEU A 53 6.88 -12.22 0.69
CA LEU A 53 8.08 -12.56 1.47
C LEU A 53 7.88 -12.46 2.98
N PHE A 54 7.05 -11.55 3.47
CA PHE A 54 7.03 -11.17 4.89
C PHE A 54 5.64 -11.20 5.54
N CYS A 55 4.58 -11.45 4.78
CA CYS A 55 3.20 -11.33 5.26
C CYS A 55 2.34 -12.48 4.71
N HIS A 56 2.70 -13.71 5.08
CA HIS A 56 2.07 -14.94 4.54
C HIS A 56 0.58 -15.07 4.88
N GLU A 57 0.11 -14.38 5.92
CA GLU A 57 -1.31 -14.37 6.32
C GLU A 57 -2.11 -13.20 5.71
N ALA A 58 -1.44 -12.28 5.00
CA ALA A 58 -2.09 -11.09 4.49
C ALA A 58 -2.77 -11.36 3.14
N LEU A 59 -4.11 -11.33 3.14
CA LEU A 59 -4.92 -11.18 1.93
C LEU A 59 -4.98 -9.69 1.57
N VAL A 60 -4.20 -9.28 0.57
CA VAL A 60 -4.09 -7.86 0.18
C VAL A 60 -5.10 -7.54 -0.92
N ASP A 61 -6.06 -6.70 -0.59
CA ASP A 61 -6.98 -6.15 -1.58
C ASP A 61 -6.33 -4.98 -2.34
N THR A 62 -6.50 -4.96 -3.66
CA THR A 62 -5.92 -3.96 -4.54
C THR A 62 -7.03 -3.09 -5.08
N LEU A 63 -7.26 -1.94 -4.45
CA LEU A 63 -8.18 -0.95 -4.97
C LEU A 63 -7.54 -0.31 -6.22
N SER A 64 -8.07 -0.66 -7.39
CA SER A 64 -7.69 -0.12 -8.71
C SER A 64 -8.13 1.33 -8.85
#